data_AF-F5YNK3-F1
#
_entry.id   AF-F5YNK3-F1
#
_cell.length_a   1.000
_cell.length_b   1.000
_cell.length_c   1.000
_cell.angle_alpha   90.00
_cell.angle_beta   90.00
_cell.angle_gamma   90.00
#
_symmetry.space_group_name_H-M   'P 1'
#
loop_
_entity.id
_entity.type
_entity.pdbx_description
1 polymer ?
#
loop_
_entity_poly.entity_id
_entity_poly.type
_entity_poly.pdbx_seq_one_letter_code
_entity_poly.pdbx_strand_id
1 'polypeptide(L)' 'MKALILGLIIIAAAVCAVLPAGLGWWGDVLAFLRGGLPVIAVFIGLIAVFIGIADIKDRAEAKKEEKTEKTEE' A
#
# COMPACT_ATOMS: atom_id res chain seq x y z
N MET A 1 -3.33 -11.52 -28.65
CA MET A 1 -1.86 -11.49 -28.83
C MET A 1 -1.30 -10.07 -28.98
N LYS A 2 -1.92 -9.15 -29.73
CA LYS A 2 -1.43 -7.77 -29.94
C LYS A 2 -1.21 -6.96 -28.65
N ALA A 3 -2.13 -7.07 -27.68
CA ALA A 3 -2.04 -6.35 -26.40
C ALA A 3 -0.88 -6.82 -25.50
N LEU A 4 -0.59 -8.13 -25.48
CA LEU A 4 0.53 -8.69 -24.72
C LEU A 4 1.87 -8.24 -25.28
N ILE A 5 1.99 -8.19 -26.61
CA ILE A 5 3.19 -7.70 -27.30
C ILE A 5 3.40 -6.20 -27.03
N LEU A 6 2.32 -5.41 -27.11
CA LEU A 6 2.38 -3.99 -26.79
C LEU A 6 2.80 -3.74 -25.34
N GLY A 7 2.22 -4.50 -24.39
CA GLY A 7 2.60 -4.44 -22.98
C GLY A 7 4.07 -4.76 -22.76
N LEU A 8 4.59 -5.81 -23.42
CA LEU A 8 5.99 -6.20 -23.32
C LEU A 8 6.94 -5.11 -23.87
N ILE A 9 6.58 -4.47 -24.99
CA ILE A 9 7.36 -3.37 -25.57
C ILE A 9 7.40 -2.17 -24.61
N ILE A 10 6.28 -1.83 -23.99
CA ILE A 10 6.21 -0.73 -23.02
C ILE A 10 7.05 -1.03 -21.79
N ILE A 11 7.02 -2.28 -21.29
CA ILE A 11 7.85 -2.70 -20.15
C ILE A 11 9.34 -2.62 -20.53
N ALA A 12 9.73 -3.12 -21.70
CA ALA A 12 11.12 -3.04 -22.16
C ALA A 12 11.58 -1.58 -22.32
N ALA A 13 10.71 -0.70 -22.86
CA ALA A 13 11.00 0.73 -22.96
C ALA A 13 11.13 1.40 -21.59
N ALA A 14 10.28 1.04 -20.62
CA ALA A 14 10.36 1.52 -19.24
C ALA A 14 11.68 1.09 -18.58
N VAL A 15 12.08 -0.17 -18.76
CA VAL A 15 13.36 -0.68 -18.24
C VAL A 15 14.56 0.03 -18.89
N CYS A 16 14.55 0.22 -20.22
CA CYS A 16 15.59 0.98 -20.92
C CYS A 16 15.65 2.46 -20.52
N ALA A 17 14.52 3.10 -20.21
CA ALA A 17 14.50 4.49 -19.74
C ALA A 17 15.07 4.65 -18.31
N VAL A 18 14.89 3.62 -17.49
CA VAL A 18 15.30 3.56 -16.09
C VAL A 18 16.77 3.14 -15.93
N LEU A 19 17.33 2.38 -16.88
CA LEU A 19 18.73 1.95 -16.84
C LEU A 19 19.71 3.13 -17.05
N PRO A 20 20.84 3.18 -16.30
CA PRO A 20 21.83 4.26 -16.37
C PRO A 20 22.58 4.36 -17.70
N ALA A 21 22.46 3.37 -18.59
CA ALA A 21 23.01 3.41 -19.95
C ALA A 21 21.99 3.91 -21.00
N GLY A 22 20.75 4.22 -20.61
CA GLY A 22 19.67 4.71 -21.47
C GLY A 22 19.42 6.22 -21.34
N LEU A 23 18.15 6.63 -21.21
CA LEU A 23 17.71 8.04 -21.13
C LEU A 23 18.06 8.76 -19.81
N GLY A 24 18.59 8.05 -18.81
CA GLY A 24 19.04 8.65 -17.55
C GLY A 24 17.89 9.08 -16.61
N TRP A 25 16.65 8.66 -16.86
CA TRP A 25 15.47 9.06 -16.10
C TRP A 25 15.37 8.41 -14.71
N TRP A 26 16.36 7.64 -14.28
CA TRP A 26 16.43 7.04 -12.94
C TRP A 26 16.21 8.10 -11.84
N GLY A 27 16.80 9.29 -12.00
CA GLY A 27 16.65 10.39 -11.04
C GLY A 27 15.21 10.92 -10.96
N ASP A 28 14.58 11.18 -12.11
CA ASP A 28 13.20 11.68 -12.17
C ASP A 28 12.18 10.64 -11.69
N VAL A 29 12.42 9.36 -11.97
CA VAL A 29 11.59 8.25 -11.48
C VAL A 29 11.70 8.12 -9.95
N LEU A 30 12.91 8.24 -9.40
CA LEU A 30 13.09 8.28 -7.94
C LEU A 30 12.41 9.49 -7.33
N ALA A 31 12.48 10.67 -7.96
CA ALA A 31 11.83 11.88 -7.47
C ALA A 31 10.30 11.74 -7.48
N PHE A 32 9.74 11.18 -8.56
CA PHE A 32 8.31 10.89 -8.66
C PHE A 32 7.87 9.85 -7.62
N LEU A 33 8.62 8.75 -7.47
CA LEU A 33 8.31 7.73 -6.49
C LEU A 33 8.39 8.29 -5.07
N ARG A 34 9.41 9.10 -4.76
CA ARG A 34 9.58 9.75 -3.45
C ARG A 34 8.51 10.79 -3.17
N GLY A 35 7.90 11.40 -4.20
CA GLY A 35 6.73 12.27 -4.09
C GLY A 35 5.40 11.52 -3.96
N GLY A 36 5.23 10.40 -4.67
CA GLY A 36 3.99 9.61 -4.65
C GLY A 36 3.86 8.69 -3.43
N LEU A 37 4.97 8.14 -2.95
CA LEU A 37 5.02 7.26 -1.78
C LEU A 37 4.40 7.88 -0.50
N PRO A 38 4.71 9.13 -0.10
CA PRO A 38 4.11 9.73 1.09
C PRO A 38 2.60 9.95 0.93
N VAL A 39 2.12 10.28 -0.27
CA VAL A 39 0.69 10.46 -0.53
C VAL A 39 -0.05 9.14 -0.33
N ILE A 40 0.44 8.06 -0.96
CA ILE A 40 -0.13 6.71 -0.80
C ILE A 40 -0.03 6.26 0.67
N ALA A 41 1.08 6.53 1.33
CA ALA A 41 1.28 6.19 2.74
C ALA A 41 0.27 6.89 3.66
N VAL A 42 -0.08 8.15 3.39
CA VAL A 42 -1.14 8.84 4.13
C VAL A 42 -2.49 8.17 3.90
N PHE A 43 -2.85 7.84 2.66
CA PHE A 43 -4.12 7.16 2.38
C PHE A 43 -4.21 5.79 3.07
N ILE A 44 -3.17 4.97 2.95
CA ILE A 44 -3.11 3.65 3.61
C ILE A 44 -3.13 3.79 5.13
N GLY A 45 -2.35 4.72 5.68
CA GLY A 45 -2.28 4.97 7.12
C GLY A 45 -3.62 5.45 7.68
N LEU A 46 -4.33 6.31 6.96
CA LEU A 46 -5.63 6.81 7.35
C LEU A 46 -6.68 5.68 7.37
N ILE A 47 -6.68 4.81 6.36
CA ILE A 47 -7.51 3.59 6.34
C ILE A 47 -7.15 2.67 7.53
N ALA A 48 -5.86 2.47 7.80
CA ALA A 48 -5.39 1.61 8.91
C ALA A 48 -5.82 2.13 10.28
N VAL A 49 -5.85 3.46 10.49
CA VAL A 49 -6.35 4.06 11.73
C VAL A 49 -7.84 3.76 11.93
N PHE A 50 -8.66 3.89 10.88
CA PHE A 50 -10.09 3.58 10.97
C PHE A 50 -10.34 2.11 11.28
N ILE A 51 -9.62 1.19 10.63
CA ILE A 51 -9.72 -0.24 10.90
C ILE A 51 -9.25 -0.56 12.33
N GLY A 52 -8.11 0.00 12.75
CA GLY A 52 -7.55 -0.24 14.08
C GLY A 52 -8.46 0.25 15.20
N ILE A 53 -9.13 1.40 15.05
CA ILE A 53 -10.09 1.88 16.06
C ILE A 53 -11.30 0.95 16.16
N ALA A 54 -11.82 0.45 15.03
CA ALA A 54 -12.92 -0.49 15.03
C ALA A 54 -12.54 -1.83 15.68
N ASP A 55 -11.38 -2.38 15.31
CA ASP A 55 -10.82 -3.63 15.87
C ASP A 55 -10.59 -3.53 17.40
N ILE A 56 -10.03 -2.41 17.89
CA ILE A 56 -9.79 -2.22 19.32
C ILE A 56 -11.10 -2.15 20.11
N LYS A 57 -12.14 -1.49 19.59
CA LYS A 57 -13.44 -1.40 20.27
C LYS A 57 -14.12 -2.77 20.32
N ASP A 58 -14.15 -3.47 19.20
CA ASP A 58 -14.73 -4.82 19.10
C ASP A 58 -14.04 -5.80 20.07
N ARG A 59 -12.70 -5.79 20.11
CA ARG A 59 -11.92 -6.62 21.02
C ARG A 59 -12.12 -6.24 22.50
N ALA A 60 -12.32 -4.97 22.80
CA ALA A 60 -12.58 -4.50 24.17
C ALA A 60 -13.97 -4.90 24.67
N GLU A 61 -14.98 -4.89 23.80
CA GLU A 61 -16.34 -5.35 24.09
C GLU A 61 -16.38 -6.88 24.26
N ALA A 62 -15.77 -7.63 23.34
CA ALA A 62 -15.64 -9.09 23.46
C ALA A 62 -14.95 -9.51 24.77
N LYS A 63 -13.92 -8.78 25.18
CA LYS A 63 -13.20 -9.05 26.44
C LYS A 63 -14.00 -8.67 27.69
N LYS A 64 -15.01 -7.80 27.57
CA LYS A 64 -15.96 -7.47 28.65
C LYS A 64 -17.06 -8.52 28.77
N GLU A 65 -17.60 -9.00 27.66
CA GLU A 65 -18.58 -10.11 27.65
C GLU A 65 -17.96 -11.38 28.24
N GLU A 66 -16.76 -11.79 27.82
CA GLU A 66 -16.09 -12.98 28.35
C GLU A 66 -15.82 -12.87 29.87
N LYS A 67 -15.63 -11.64 30.38
CA LYS A 67 -15.41 -11.40 31.82
C LYS A 67 -16.71 -11.42 32.62
N THR A 68 -17.81 -11.01 32.01
CA THR A 68 -19.12 -10.96 32.65
C THR A 68 -19.68 -12.37 32.77
N GLU A 69 -19.56 -13.18 31.71
CA GLU A 69 -19.97 -14.58 31.70
C GLU A 69 -19.20 -15.42 32.74
N LYS A 70 -17.89 -15.18 32.91
CA LYS A 70 -17.07 -15.85 33.93
C LYS A 70 -17.31 -15.40 35.37
N THR A 71 -18.02 -14.30 35.59
CA THR A 71 -18.33 -13.79 36.94
C THR A 71 -19.76 -14.15 37.37
N GLU A 72 -20.61 -14.56 36.41
CA GLU A 72 -22.01 -14.94 36.64
C GLU A 72 -22.26 -16.47 36.68
N GLU A 73 -21.23 -17.31 36.43
CA GLU A 73 -21.21 -18.75 36.76
C GLU A 73 -20.58 -19.08 38.13
#